data_AF-A0A0F7S011-F1
#
_entry.id   AF-A0A0F7S011-F1
#
_cell.length_a   1.000
_cell.length_b   1.000
_cell.length_c   1.000
_cell.angle_alpha   90.00
_cell.angle_beta   90.00
_cell.angle_gamma   90.00
#
_symmetry.space_group_name_H-M   'P 1'
#
loop_
_entity.id
_entity.type
_entity.pdbx_description
1 polymer ?
#
loop_
_entity_poly.entity_id
_entity_poly.type
_entity_poly.pdbx_seq_one_letter_code
_entity_poly.pdbx_strand_id
1 'polypeptide(L)'
;MTIQEKVNITTGYTGKCVGFTGTAPRLGLDALCLQDGPAGVRPARRVSQFPEGVTTAATWDRDLFAQRAEALAQEFRDKGVNVWLGPVTGGPLGRAPPWW
;
A
#
# COMPACT_ATOMS: atom_id res chain seq x y z
N MET A 1 21.88 -4.82 -14.63
CA MET A 1 21.83 -3.45 -14.07
C MET A 1 23.24 -2.99 -13.75
N THR A 2 23.56 -1.72 -14.01
CA THR A 2 24.76 -1.05 -13.46
C THR A 2 24.62 -0.87 -11.95
N ILE A 3 25.71 -0.55 -11.25
CA ILE A 3 25.65 -0.22 -9.81
C ILE A 3 24.75 0.98 -9.57
N GLN A 4 24.83 2.01 -10.42
CA GLN A 4 23.97 3.18 -10.32
C GLN A 4 22.49 2.85 -10.52
N GLU A 5 22.14 1.99 -11.49
CA GLU A 5 20.76 1.52 -11.68
C GLU A 5 20.23 0.75 -10.45
N LYS A 6 21.08 -0.07 -9.82
CA LYS A 6 20.73 -0.78 -8.58
C LYS A 6 20.45 0.20 -7.44
N VAL A 7 21.37 1.15 -7.21
CA VAL A 7 21.21 2.18 -6.18
C VAL A 7 19.92 2.97 -6.42
N ASN A 8 19.66 3.39 -7.65
CA ASN A 8 18.46 4.16 -8.01
C ASN A 8 17.18 3.41 -7.60
N ILE A 9 17.05 2.13 -7.94
CA ILE A 9 15.85 1.35 -7.62
C ILE A 9 15.73 1.10 -6.10
N THR A 10 16.84 0.96 -5.37
CA THR A 10 16.82 0.66 -3.93
C THR A 10 16.74 1.88 -3.02
N THR A 11 16.76 3.10 -3.56
CA THR A 11 16.68 4.34 -2.80
C THR A 11 15.32 5.00 -2.99
N GLY A 12 14.79 5.58 -1.91
CA GLY A 12 13.52 6.31 -1.94
C GLY A 12 13.67 7.69 -2.58
N TYR A 13 12.71 8.07 -3.41
CA TYR A 13 12.59 9.39 -4.03
C TYR A 13 11.26 10.05 -3.65
N THR A 14 11.22 11.38 -3.74
CA THR A 14 10.01 12.18 -3.49
C THR A 14 9.11 12.24 -4.72
N GLY A 15 7.78 12.30 -4.50
CA GLY A 15 6.81 12.41 -5.59
C GLY A 15 5.36 12.52 -5.09
N LYS A 16 4.40 12.17 -5.95
CA LYS A 16 2.96 12.15 -5.64
C LYS A 16 2.51 11.07 -4.66
N CYS A 17 3.06 9.86 -4.77
CA CYS A 17 2.88 8.77 -3.82
C CYS A 17 3.72 8.99 -2.55
N VAL A 18 3.35 8.30 -1.47
CA VAL A 18 4.04 8.32 -0.17
C VAL A 18 5.51 7.92 -0.33
N GLY A 19 5.79 6.95 -1.21
CA GLY A 19 7.16 6.62 -1.60
C GLY A 19 7.27 6.30 -3.08
N PHE A 20 8.45 6.56 -3.64
CA PHE A 20 8.86 6.07 -4.95
C PHE A 20 10.22 5.38 -4.88
N THR A 21 10.41 4.37 -5.71
CA THR A 21 11.76 3.94 -6.12
C THR A 21 12.33 4.90 -7.17
N GLY A 22 13.63 4.84 -7.43
CA GLY A 22 14.19 5.40 -8.66
C GLY A 22 13.84 4.57 -9.89
N THR A 23 14.40 4.97 -11.04
CA THR A 23 14.14 4.38 -12.37
C THR A 23 15.37 3.65 -12.92
N ALA A 24 15.19 2.80 -13.92
CA ALA A 24 16.29 2.31 -14.75
C ALA A 24 15.87 2.29 -16.24
N PRO A 25 15.89 3.46 -16.93
CA PRO A 25 15.32 3.61 -18.26
C PRO A 25 15.96 2.72 -19.34
N ARG A 26 17.27 2.41 -19.22
CA ARG A 26 17.97 1.49 -20.13
C ARG A 26 17.37 0.08 -20.13
N LEU A 27 16.68 -0.29 -19.05
CA LEU A 27 15.99 -1.57 -18.89
C LEU A 27 14.46 -1.43 -19.01
N GLY A 28 13.94 -0.24 -19.32
CA GLY A 28 12.50 0.01 -19.38
C GLY A 28 11.80 -0.05 -18.02
N LEU A 29 12.52 0.21 -16.92
CA LEU A 29 11.95 0.23 -15.57
C LEU A 29 11.63 1.67 -15.14
N ASP A 30 10.34 1.93 -14.97
CA ASP A 30 9.84 3.16 -14.37
C ASP A 30 9.87 3.10 -12.83
N ALA A 31 9.63 4.24 -12.19
CA ALA A 31 9.57 4.34 -10.74
C ALA A 31 8.31 3.64 -10.24
N LEU A 32 8.46 2.83 -9.19
CA LEU A 32 7.33 2.20 -8.53
C LEU A 32 6.71 3.17 -7.53
N CYS A 33 5.41 3.40 -7.64
CA CYS A 33 4.61 4.10 -6.64
C CYS A 33 4.26 3.17 -5.47
N LEU A 34 4.74 3.51 -4.28
CA LEU A 34 4.38 2.89 -3.01
C LEU A 34 3.39 3.82 -2.30
N GLN A 35 2.18 3.33 -2.02
CA GLN A 35 1.10 4.18 -1.51
C GLN A 35 0.38 3.57 -0.31
N ASP A 36 0.11 4.42 0.68
CA ASP A 36 -0.74 4.09 1.82
C ASP A 36 -2.22 3.95 1.40
N GLY A 37 -3.04 3.25 2.16
CA GLY A 37 -2.72 2.44 3.33
C GLY A 37 -3.77 1.36 3.60
N PRO A 38 -3.80 0.77 4.80
CA PRO A 38 -4.60 -0.42 5.10
C PRO A 38 -6.12 -0.28 4.93
N ALA A 39 -6.67 0.94 4.97
CA ALA A 39 -8.10 1.25 4.83
C ALA A 39 -8.49 1.96 3.52
N GLY A 40 -7.58 2.06 2.56
CA GLY A 40 -7.82 2.69 1.26
C GLY A 40 -6.66 3.57 0.79
N VAL A 41 -6.75 4.06 -0.44
CA VAL A 41 -5.68 4.87 -1.06
C VAL A 41 -5.59 6.26 -0.41
N ARG A 42 -4.42 6.63 0.11
CA ARG A 42 -4.19 7.85 0.87
C ARG A 42 -2.90 8.59 0.43
N PRO A 43 -2.95 9.92 0.24
CA PRO A 43 -4.14 10.76 0.07
C PRO A 43 -4.68 10.63 -1.37
N ALA A 44 -5.98 10.40 -1.53
CA ALA A 44 -6.64 10.39 -2.84
C ALA A 44 -8.05 10.95 -2.78
N ARG A 45 -8.56 11.41 -3.94
CA ARG A 45 -9.96 11.81 -4.14
C ARG A 45 -10.65 10.80 -5.05
N ARG A 46 -11.98 10.72 -4.96
CA ARG A 46 -12.80 9.75 -5.72
C ARG A 46 -12.28 8.33 -5.48
N VAL A 47 -12.28 7.95 -4.20
CA VAL A 47 -11.91 6.64 -3.64
C VAL A 47 -12.88 6.34 -2.51
N SER A 48 -13.02 5.08 -2.16
CA SER A 48 -13.83 4.65 -1.03
C SER A 48 -13.01 4.68 0.24
N GLN A 49 -13.67 4.94 1.37
CA GLN A 49 -13.09 4.76 2.69
C GLN A 49 -13.60 3.42 3.25
N PHE A 50 -12.74 2.41 3.28
CA PHE A 50 -13.11 1.07 3.72
C PHE A 50 -13.12 0.97 5.25
N PRO A 51 -13.86 0.01 5.84
CA PRO A 51 -13.72 -0.31 7.25
C PRO A 51 -12.27 -0.65 7.62
N GLU A 52 -11.85 -0.26 8.81
CA GLU A 52 -10.51 -0.56 9.32
C GLU A 52 -10.32 -2.07 9.55
N GLY A 53 -9.05 -2.48 9.70
CA GLY A 53 -8.70 -3.88 9.96
C GLY A 53 -9.39 -4.44 11.21
N VAL A 54 -9.51 -3.65 12.28
CA VAL A 54 -10.20 -4.05 13.52
C VAL A 54 -11.70 -4.26 13.33
N THR A 55 -12.36 -3.42 12.55
CA THR A 55 -13.79 -3.57 12.23
C THR A 55 -14.04 -4.79 11.36
N THR A 56 -13.15 -5.04 10.39
CA THR A 56 -13.18 -6.25 9.56
C THR A 56 -12.94 -7.49 10.42
N ALA A 57 -12.00 -7.44 11.37
CA ALA A 57 -11.74 -8.55 12.28
C ALA A 57 -12.95 -8.91 13.15
N ALA A 58 -13.74 -7.92 13.55
CA ALA A 58 -14.94 -8.13 14.35
C ALA A 58 -16.06 -8.90 13.62
N THR A 59 -15.99 -9.08 12.29
CA THR A 59 -16.99 -9.86 11.54
C THR A 59 -16.79 -11.37 11.68
N TRP A 60 -15.55 -11.81 11.93
CA TRP A 60 -15.16 -13.23 11.90
C TRP A 60 -15.51 -13.96 10.59
N ASP A 61 -15.69 -13.22 9.49
CA ASP A 61 -16.16 -13.74 8.21
C ASP A 61 -15.08 -13.64 7.13
N ARG A 62 -14.51 -14.79 6.75
CA ARG A 62 -13.43 -14.89 5.75
C ARG A 62 -13.82 -14.33 4.39
N ASP A 63 -15.08 -14.42 3.99
CA ASP A 63 -15.53 -13.93 2.70
C ASP A 63 -15.52 -12.41 2.70
N LEU A 64 -15.91 -11.78 3.81
CA LEU A 64 -15.80 -10.32 3.97
C LEU A 64 -14.34 -9.84 3.99
N PHE A 65 -13.39 -10.62 4.54
CA PHE A 65 -11.96 -10.30 4.43
C PHE A 65 -11.50 -10.29 2.97
N ALA A 66 -11.86 -11.33 2.20
CA ALA A 66 -11.45 -11.47 0.80
C ALA A 66 -12.05 -10.35 -0.07
N GLN A 67 -13.36 -10.12 0.05
CA GLN A 67 -14.07 -9.07 -0.70
C GLN A 67 -13.50 -7.68 -0.42
N ARG A 68 -13.21 -7.38 0.85
CA ARG A 68 -12.57 -6.11 1.24
C ARG A 68 -11.18 -5.97 0.60
N ALA A 69 -10.37 -7.01 0.63
CA ALA A 69 -9.02 -6.97 0.06
C ALA A 69 -9.04 -6.79 -1.47
N GLU A 70 -9.97 -7.47 -2.16
CA GLU A 70 -10.16 -7.33 -3.60
C GLU A 70 -10.58 -5.90 -3.99
N ALA A 71 -11.58 -5.34 -3.30
CA ALA A 71 -12.04 -3.98 -3.55
C ALA A 71 -10.95 -2.93 -3.28
N LEU A 72 -10.16 -3.10 -2.22
CA LEU A 72 -8.99 -2.26 -1.96
C LEU A 72 -7.98 -2.35 -3.10
N ALA A 73 -7.58 -3.57 -3.47
CA ALA A 73 -6.59 -3.79 -4.54
C ALA A 73 -7.05 -3.19 -5.88
N GLN A 74 -8.34 -3.25 -6.18
CA GLN A 74 -8.92 -2.62 -7.36
C GLN A 74 -8.73 -1.09 -7.33
N GLU A 75 -9.06 -0.42 -6.22
CA GLU A 75 -8.84 1.03 -6.12
C GLU A 75 -7.36 1.43 -6.17
N PHE A 76 -6.46 0.66 -5.56
CA PHE A 76 -5.01 0.90 -5.66
C PHE A 76 -4.54 0.80 -7.11
N ARG A 77 -4.97 -0.26 -7.81
CA ARG A 77 -4.64 -0.48 -9.22
C ARG A 77 -5.17 0.64 -10.11
N ASP A 78 -6.42 1.04 -9.93
CA ASP A 78 -7.05 2.10 -10.73
C ASP A 78 -6.41 3.48 -10.49
N LYS A 79 -5.80 3.69 -9.32
CA LYS A 79 -4.99 4.88 -9.03
C LYS A 79 -3.55 4.80 -9.55
N GLY A 80 -3.16 3.71 -10.20
CA GLY A 80 -1.81 3.51 -10.73
C GLY A 80 -0.76 3.22 -9.66
N VAL A 81 -1.17 2.71 -8.49
CA VAL A 81 -0.24 2.30 -7.43
C VAL A 81 0.37 0.95 -7.78
N ASN A 82 1.70 0.84 -7.66
CA ASN A 82 2.41 -0.41 -7.90
C ASN A 82 2.48 -1.28 -6.65
N VAL A 83 2.63 -0.65 -5.47
CA VAL A 83 2.77 -1.34 -4.19
C VAL A 83 1.83 -0.72 -3.17
N TRP A 84 0.88 -1.52 -2.69
CA TRP A 84 0.03 -1.17 -1.57
C TRP A 84 0.79 -1.36 -0.26
N LEU A 85 0.89 -0.30 0.56
CA LEU A 85 1.47 -0.35 1.90
C LEU A 85 0.45 -0.88 2.92
N GLY A 86 0.07 -2.15 2.75
CA GLY A 86 -0.83 -2.90 3.61
C GLY A 86 -0.90 -4.37 3.17
N PRO A 87 -1.68 -5.20 3.86
CA PRO A 87 -2.36 -4.93 5.13
C PRO A 87 -1.36 -4.91 6.31
N VAL A 88 -1.85 -4.58 7.51
CA VAL A 88 -1.09 -4.83 8.74
C VAL A 88 -1.31 -6.29 9.16
N THR A 89 -0.25 -7.09 9.14
CA THR A 89 -0.32 -8.56 9.37
C THR A 89 0.19 -8.98 10.75
N GLY A 90 -0.11 -8.20 11.79
CA GLY A 90 0.33 -8.46 13.16
C GLY A 90 1.41 -7.52 13.69
N GLY A 91 1.62 -6.37 13.05
CA GLY A 91 2.51 -5.30 13.52
C GLY A 91 1.82 -3.93 13.49
N PRO A 92 1.16 -3.48 14.57
CA PRO A 92 1.08 -4.12 15.89
C PRO A 92 0.07 -5.29 15.95
N LEU A 93 0.39 -6.32 16.74
CA LEU A 93 -0.53 -7.45 17.00
C LEU A 93 -1.54 -7.15 18.11
N GLY A 94 -1.14 -6.34 19.10
CA GLY A 94 -1.95 -6.06 20.29
C GLY A 94 -1.32 -6.49 21.62
N ARG A 95 0.01 -6.37 21.77
CA ARG A 95 0.70 -6.62 23.06
C ARG A 95 0.09 -5.81 24.21
N ALA A 96 -0.28 -4.57 23.93
CA ALA A 96 -0.96 -3.69 24.87
C ALA A 96 -2.15 -3.04 24.17
N PRO A 97 -3.27 -2.81 24.87
CA PRO A 97 -4.34 -2.01 24.33
C PRO A 97 -3.85 -0.57 24.09
N PRO A 98 -4.49 0.18 23.18
CA PRO A 98 -4.21 1.61 23.07
C PRO A 98 -4.48 2.26 24.42
N TRP A 99 -3.43 2.88 24.98
CA TRP A 99 -3.54 3.76 26.13
C TRP A 99 -4.35 4.98 25.69
N TRP A 100 -5.57 5.08 26.20
CA TRP A 100 -6.15 6.38 26.54
C TRP A 100 -5.59 6.81 27.90
#